data_AF-A0A926YVJ8-F1
#
_entry.id   AF-A0A926YVJ8-F1
#
_cell.length_a   1.000
_cell.length_b   1.000
_cell.length_c   1.000
_cell.angle_alpha   90.00
_cell.angle_beta   90.00
_cell.angle_gamma   90.00
#
_symmetry.space_group_name_H-M   'P 1'
#
loop_
_entity.id
_entity.type
_entity.pdbx_description
1 polymer ?
#
loop_
_entity_poly.entity_id
_entity_poly.type
_entity_poly.pdbx_seq_one_letter_code
_entity_poly.pdbx_strand_id
1 'polypeptide(L)'
;MLQSSRQVPLSLALRLLRSPASFNEKVQLLSGQLPDELPIEIPLLDQAQPIASFQQGQNFVILLQIDQPVLHLQSAYFNRLRAIGWLQCYSKEEWIDFNLFTATDMPRDRLPARLTFCYRPLSLMLILETRSTRANITLVRLTLSANDPFNFDCYEEWERSFLNLLPLPQLIPPPESEVPPSAANLPSDRLIAHRGRRGGGSEKNWYSKSNLRTSLSGSALLAHYEAQLIQAGWTRQAGEALDRLLWSAWTLPDRSLQLLLSFLRDDELTDHYAASLRLLNLNSFDEMTLLDFDRAIAPVGSIPEAIIWQLSADDFTTATTKRLWINQLPPEFPSAIELPAETEIVGSLLEPEQEEGEGDRFSIFLIAPLTSDQFWQQLTRSLLRSGWQVLTHHTGCDLGFIATEKRWQSDTFISPTGEAECYVSLETVERHCFDLRLNWCPRFSDELNQELAARIADLPTIALDPPEPSEATSSEFDLPVPTLRPPEQTEVIQSGGYEDFSSSAYITTALSAAALAAHYQAEMQQAGWQSQASSQSKNCYFSLWSLTVQRRSCQATLSLIAHPDRSDRFTGFLTVASINPDLA
;
A
#
# COMPACT_ATOMS: atom_id res chain seq x y z
N MET A 1 -8.28 -30.33 -41.08
CA MET A 1 -7.25 -30.27 -40.03
C MET A 1 -7.81 -29.43 -38.91
N LEU A 2 -8.24 -30.04 -37.80
CA LEU A 2 -8.67 -29.33 -36.60
C LEU A 2 -7.41 -28.76 -35.95
N GLN A 3 -7.25 -27.43 -35.94
CA GLN A 3 -6.19 -26.79 -35.17
C GLN A 3 -6.38 -27.20 -33.71
N SER A 4 -5.38 -27.85 -33.11
CA SER A 4 -5.37 -28.15 -31.68
C SER A 4 -5.54 -26.83 -30.93
N SER A 5 -6.62 -26.71 -30.15
CA SER A 5 -6.84 -25.54 -29.30
C SER A 5 -5.62 -25.40 -28.38
N ARG A 6 -4.83 -24.34 -28.61
CA ARG A 6 -3.73 -24.00 -27.70
C ARG A 6 -4.35 -23.62 -26.37
N GLN A 7 -4.15 -24.47 -25.36
CA GLN A 7 -4.59 -24.21 -24.00
C GLN A 7 -3.87 -22.96 -23.49
N VAL A 8 -4.64 -21.95 -23.07
CA VAL A 8 -4.09 -20.78 -22.37
C VAL A 8 -3.54 -21.28 -21.04
N PRO A 9 -2.26 -21.05 -20.70
CA PRO A 9 -1.76 -21.35 -19.37
C PRO A 9 -2.61 -20.63 -18.33
N LEU A 10 -3.18 -21.35 -17.37
CA LEU A 10 -4.09 -20.81 -16.37
C LEU A 10 -3.55 -19.54 -15.69
N SER A 11 -2.27 -19.53 -15.32
CA SER A 11 -1.61 -18.37 -14.70
C SER A 11 -1.72 -17.08 -15.52
N LEU A 12 -1.87 -17.19 -16.84
CA LEU A 12 -2.10 -16.06 -17.74
C LEU A 12 -3.56 -15.59 -17.72
N ALA A 13 -4.52 -16.52 -17.74
CA ALA A 13 -5.94 -16.21 -17.61
C ALA A 13 -6.25 -15.48 -16.29
N LEU A 14 -5.57 -15.85 -15.21
CA LEU A 14 -5.73 -15.21 -13.90
C LEU A 14 -5.13 -13.82 -13.80
N ARG A 15 -4.12 -13.51 -14.60
CA ARG A 15 -3.60 -12.14 -14.71
C ARG A 15 -4.55 -11.24 -15.48
N LEU A 16 -5.27 -11.80 -16.46
CA LEU A 16 -6.28 -11.08 -17.24
C LEU A 16 -7.52 -10.74 -16.40
N LEU A 17 -7.96 -11.65 -15.53
CA LEU A 17 -9.18 -11.50 -14.71
C LEU A 17 -9.01 -10.61 -13.45
N ARG A 18 -7.81 -10.07 -13.20
CA ARG A 18 -7.54 -9.18 -12.05
C ARG A 18 -7.94 -7.72 -12.26
N SER A 19 -8.43 -7.36 -13.44
CA SER A 19 -9.01 -6.04 -13.67
C SER A 19 -10.40 -5.99 -13.02
N PRO A 20 -10.79 -4.91 -12.34
CA PRO A 20 -12.15 -4.73 -11.83
C PRO A 20 -13.11 -4.60 -13.01
N ALA A 21 -13.49 -5.75 -13.55
CA ALA A 21 -14.47 -5.88 -14.60
C ALA A 21 -15.84 -5.55 -14.01
N SER A 22 -16.58 -4.63 -14.62
CA SER A 22 -18.01 -4.49 -14.32
C SER A 22 -18.71 -5.80 -14.73
N PHE A 23 -19.20 -6.59 -13.77
CA PHE A 23 -19.70 -7.95 -14.02
C PHE A 23 -20.97 -8.03 -14.90
N ASN A 24 -21.47 -6.90 -15.42
CA ASN A 24 -22.69 -6.81 -16.20
C ASN A 24 -22.47 -7.08 -17.71
N GLU A 25 -21.23 -7.10 -18.20
CA GLU A 25 -20.94 -7.28 -19.63
C GLU A 25 -20.38 -8.68 -19.95
N LYS A 26 -20.71 -9.21 -21.13
CA LYS A 26 -20.16 -10.48 -21.62
C LYS A 26 -18.65 -10.37 -21.82
N VAL A 27 -17.93 -11.27 -21.17
CA VAL A 27 -16.48 -11.41 -21.30
C VAL A 27 -16.15 -12.43 -22.41
N GLN A 28 -15.30 -12.04 -23.35
CA GLN A 28 -14.73 -12.92 -24.36
C GLN A 28 -13.21 -13.07 -24.14
N LEU A 29 -12.77 -14.31 -23.92
CA LEU A 29 -11.35 -14.66 -23.81
C LEU A 29 -10.88 -15.37 -25.09
N LEU A 30 -9.83 -14.84 -25.71
CA LEU A 30 -9.25 -15.36 -26.94
C LEU A 30 -7.81 -15.85 -26.69
N SER A 31 -7.54 -17.10 -27.03
CA SER A 31 -6.22 -17.74 -26.85
C SER A 31 -5.34 -17.50 -28.07
N GLY A 32 -4.20 -16.84 -27.89
CA GLY A 32 -3.23 -16.60 -28.96
C GLY A 32 -3.75 -15.77 -30.14
N GLN A 33 -4.83 -15.02 -29.94
CA GLN A 33 -5.51 -14.20 -30.94
C GLN A 33 -5.73 -12.80 -30.37
N LEU A 34 -5.99 -11.85 -31.26
CA LEU A 34 -6.44 -10.51 -30.91
C LEU A 34 -7.96 -10.45 -31.06
N PRO A 35 -8.66 -9.52 -30.38
CA PRO A 35 -10.07 -9.26 -30.64
C PRO A 35 -10.27 -8.78 -32.08
N ASP A 36 -11.28 -9.32 -32.77
CA ASP A 36 -11.60 -8.93 -34.15
C ASP A 36 -12.15 -7.49 -34.25
N GLU A 37 -12.68 -6.96 -33.14
CA GLU A 37 -13.41 -5.68 -33.06
C GLU A 37 -12.64 -4.60 -32.28
N LEU A 38 -11.31 -4.49 -32.49
CA LEU A 38 -10.56 -3.38 -31.89
C LEU A 38 -11.01 -2.03 -32.48
N PRO A 39 -11.23 -0.98 -31.66
CA PRO A 39 -11.70 0.31 -32.12
C PRO A 39 -10.65 1.08 -32.95
N ILE A 40 -9.39 0.68 -32.85
CA ILE A 40 -8.26 1.19 -33.62
C ILE A 40 -7.21 0.09 -33.80
N GLU A 41 -6.51 0.11 -34.92
CA GLU A 41 -5.35 -0.75 -35.14
C GLU A 41 -4.21 -0.34 -34.19
N ILE A 42 -3.88 -1.20 -33.23
CA ILE A 42 -2.74 -0.98 -32.33
C ILE A 42 -1.47 -1.42 -33.05
N PRO A 43 -0.44 -0.56 -33.18
CA PRO A 43 0.78 -0.91 -33.90
C PRO A 43 1.60 -1.95 -33.12
N LEU A 44 1.35 -3.23 -33.39
CA LEU A 44 2.12 -4.33 -32.80
C LEU A 44 3.54 -4.35 -33.36
N LEU A 45 4.52 -4.68 -32.52
CA LEU A 45 5.89 -4.90 -32.98
C LEU A 45 5.96 -6.20 -33.81
N ASP A 46 6.84 -6.25 -34.81
CA ASP A 46 6.89 -7.33 -35.79
C ASP A 46 7.17 -8.72 -35.16
N GLN A 47 7.80 -8.73 -33.97
CA GLN A 47 8.11 -9.92 -33.18
C GLN A 47 7.08 -10.20 -32.07
N ALA A 48 6.01 -9.42 -31.99
CA ALA A 48 5.00 -9.59 -30.96
C ALA A 48 4.15 -10.82 -31.24
N GLN A 49 4.16 -11.77 -30.29
CA GLN A 49 3.32 -12.94 -30.34
C GLN A 49 2.16 -12.76 -29.35
N PRO A 50 0.89 -12.68 -29.82
CA PRO A 50 -0.24 -12.65 -28.92
C PRO A 50 -0.29 -13.96 -28.13
N ILE A 51 -0.35 -13.86 -26.82
CA ILE A 51 -0.51 -15.01 -25.91
C ILE A 51 -1.99 -15.20 -25.60
N ALA A 52 -2.68 -14.12 -25.29
CA ALA A 52 -4.11 -14.09 -25.06
C ALA A 52 -4.64 -12.65 -25.16
N SER A 53 -5.93 -12.51 -25.44
CA SER A 53 -6.64 -11.25 -25.27
C SER A 53 -7.98 -11.46 -24.58
N PHE A 54 -8.44 -10.41 -23.92
CA PHE A 54 -9.73 -10.33 -23.25
C PHE A 54 -10.47 -9.12 -23.81
N GLN A 55 -11.77 -9.28 -24.04
CA GLN A 55 -12.69 -8.21 -24.40
C GLN A 55 -13.88 -8.23 -23.45
N GLN A 56 -14.24 -7.05 -22.95
CA GLN A 56 -15.45 -6.81 -22.17
C GLN A 56 -16.01 -5.44 -22.57
N GLY A 57 -17.13 -5.46 -23.29
CA GLY A 57 -17.69 -4.26 -23.90
C GLY A 57 -16.65 -3.56 -24.77
N GLN A 58 -16.27 -2.35 -24.35
CA GLN A 58 -15.27 -1.51 -25.03
C GLN A 58 -13.88 -1.50 -24.35
N ASN A 59 -13.67 -2.41 -23.39
CA ASN A 59 -12.38 -2.62 -22.73
C ASN A 59 -11.70 -3.85 -23.31
N PHE A 60 -10.43 -3.69 -23.68
CA PHE A 60 -9.62 -4.74 -24.27
C PHE A 60 -8.31 -4.87 -23.50
N VAL A 61 -7.93 -6.11 -23.19
CA VAL A 61 -6.62 -6.41 -22.63
C VAL A 61 -5.92 -7.39 -23.54
N ILE A 62 -4.74 -7.03 -24.04
CA ILE A 62 -3.94 -7.86 -24.94
C ILE A 62 -2.62 -8.18 -24.25
N LEU A 63 -2.29 -9.47 -24.17
CA LEU A 63 -1.01 -9.96 -23.67
C LEU A 63 -0.14 -10.44 -24.82
N LEU A 64 1.05 -9.87 -24.92
CA LEU A 64 2.03 -10.18 -25.95
C LEU A 64 3.30 -10.73 -25.30
N GLN A 65 3.97 -11.61 -26.02
CA GLN A 65 5.34 -12.02 -25.78
C GLN A 65 6.23 -11.42 -26.86
N ILE A 66 7.30 -10.74 -26.47
CA ILE A 66 8.24 -10.11 -27.41
C ILE A 66 9.68 -10.47 -27.01
N ASP A 67 10.48 -10.97 -27.95
CA ASP A 67 11.89 -11.33 -27.74
C ASP A 67 12.81 -10.10 -27.84
N GLN A 68 12.55 -9.10 -27.00
CA GLN A 68 13.35 -7.87 -26.93
C GLN A 68 13.48 -7.38 -25.49
N PRO A 69 14.60 -6.72 -25.13
CA PRO A 69 14.74 -6.03 -23.86
C PRO A 69 13.67 -4.94 -23.67
N VAL A 70 13.15 -4.81 -22.44
CA VAL A 70 12.09 -3.85 -22.06
C VAL A 70 12.38 -2.43 -22.58
N LEU A 71 13.62 -1.95 -22.42
CA LEU A 71 13.98 -0.59 -22.79
C LEU A 71 13.78 -0.31 -24.29
N HIS A 72 14.28 -1.20 -25.15
CA HIS A 72 14.12 -1.06 -26.60
C HIS A 72 12.65 -1.15 -27.02
N LEU A 73 11.90 -2.04 -26.37
CA LEU A 73 10.49 -2.26 -26.63
C LEU A 73 9.64 -1.03 -26.29
N GLN A 74 9.88 -0.41 -25.13
CA GLN A 74 9.16 0.79 -24.71
C GLN A 74 9.46 1.97 -25.63
N SER A 75 10.72 2.21 -25.98
CA SER A 75 11.09 3.25 -26.95
C SER A 75 10.45 3.00 -28.32
N ALA A 76 10.39 1.74 -28.77
CA ALA A 76 9.75 1.37 -30.02
C ALA A 76 8.24 1.64 -30.00
N TYR A 77 7.53 1.24 -28.94
CA TYR A 77 6.11 1.53 -28.77
C TYR A 77 5.84 3.03 -28.69
N PHE A 78 6.61 3.76 -27.87
CA PHE A 78 6.50 5.21 -27.75
C PHE A 78 6.58 5.90 -29.12
N ASN A 79 7.63 5.59 -29.90
CA ASN A 79 7.82 6.18 -31.22
C ASN A 79 6.71 5.80 -32.21
N ARG A 80 6.29 4.52 -32.24
CA ARG A 80 5.22 4.05 -33.16
C ARG A 80 3.86 4.65 -32.83
N LEU A 81 3.49 4.69 -31.54
CA LEU A 81 2.23 5.27 -31.08
C LEU A 81 2.18 6.78 -31.36
N ARG A 82 3.26 7.50 -31.07
CA ARG A 82 3.36 8.94 -31.38
C ARG A 82 3.26 9.23 -32.89
N ALA A 83 3.87 8.38 -33.72
CA ALA A 83 3.83 8.54 -35.17
C ALA A 83 2.40 8.44 -35.76
N ILE A 84 1.48 7.73 -35.08
CA ILE A 84 0.08 7.60 -35.50
C ILE A 84 -0.88 8.48 -34.69
N GLY A 85 -0.34 9.45 -33.92
CA GLY A 85 -1.13 10.49 -33.26
C GLY A 85 -1.55 10.19 -31.82
N TRP A 86 -1.01 9.15 -31.17
CA TRP A 86 -1.17 9.00 -29.72
C TRP A 86 -0.29 10.02 -29.01
N LEU A 87 -0.85 10.59 -27.94
CA LEU A 87 -0.10 11.44 -27.02
C LEU A 87 0.28 10.58 -25.81
N GLN A 88 1.51 10.70 -25.32
CA GLN A 88 1.84 10.10 -24.03
C GLN A 88 1.15 10.91 -22.95
N CYS A 89 0.37 10.24 -22.13
CA CYS A 89 -0.26 10.78 -20.96
C CYS A 89 0.54 10.25 -19.76
N TYR A 90 0.83 11.09 -18.78
CA TYR A 90 1.37 10.63 -17.52
C TYR A 90 0.23 10.66 -16.50
N SER A 91 -0.18 9.50 -15.99
CA SER A 91 -1.18 9.49 -14.93
C SER A 91 -0.58 10.10 -13.65
N LYS A 92 -1.40 10.70 -12.78
CA LYS A 92 -0.93 11.16 -11.45
C LYS A 92 -0.21 10.03 -10.71
N GLU A 93 -0.60 8.78 -10.91
CA GLU A 93 0.06 7.61 -10.33
C GLU A 93 1.35 7.16 -11.05
N GLU A 94 1.59 7.53 -12.31
CA GLU A 94 2.88 7.24 -12.99
C GLU A 94 3.97 8.23 -12.56
N TRP A 95 3.61 9.41 -12.05
CA TRP A 95 4.55 10.31 -11.38
C TRP A 95 5.01 9.77 -10.02
N ILE A 96 4.21 8.94 -9.34
CA ILE A 96 4.58 8.33 -8.05
C ILE A 96 5.90 7.53 -8.16
N ASP A 97 6.30 7.07 -9.36
CA ASP A 97 7.53 6.29 -9.59
C ASP A 97 8.83 7.12 -9.78
N PHE A 98 8.88 8.40 -9.35
CA PHE A 98 10.15 9.15 -9.24
C PHE A 98 11.05 8.50 -8.18
N ASN A 99 11.85 7.53 -8.63
CA ASN A 99 12.89 6.92 -7.84
C ASN A 99 14.11 7.84 -7.81
N LEU A 100 14.18 8.67 -6.77
CA LEU A 100 15.30 9.57 -6.54
C LEU A 100 16.60 8.82 -6.26
N PHE A 101 16.52 7.60 -5.72
CA PHE A 101 17.64 6.65 -5.74
C PHE A 101 17.74 5.96 -7.11
N THR A 102 18.76 6.34 -7.89
CA THR A 102 19.07 5.67 -9.16
C THR A 102 19.94 4.43 -8.91
N ALA A 103 20.04 3.48 -9.84
CA ALA A 103 21.06 2.43 -9.73
C ALA A 103 22.24 2.86 -10.60
N THR A 104 23.47 2.55 -10.18
CA THR A 104 24.71 2.84 -10.93
C THR A 104 24.68 2.30 -12.36
N ASP A 105 23.99 1.17 -12.59
CA ASP A 105 23.89 0.52 -13.90
C ASP A 105 22.58 0.79 -14.65
N MET A 106 21.72 1.69 -14.16
CA MET A 106 20.48 2.03 -14.86
C MET A 106 20.77 3.12 -15.91
N PRO A 107 20.57 2.86 -17.21
CA PRO A 107 20.65 3.90 -18.23
C PRO A 107 19.68 5.03 -17.89
N ARG A 108 20.09 6.28 -18.14
CA ARG A 108 19.28 7.49 -17.89
C ARG A 108 17.91 7.48 -18.60
N ASP A 109 17.70 6.56 -19.53
CA ASP A 109 16.54 6.53 -20.44
C ASP A 109 15.48 5.48 -20.06
N ARG A 110 15.48 4.91 -18.84
CA ARG A 110 14.42 3.96 -18.46
C ARG A 110 13.07 4.66 -18.41
N LEU A 111 12.24 4.35 -19.40
CA LEU A 111 10.81 4.60 -19.42
C LEU A 111 10.15 3.83 -18.24
N PRO A 112 9.14 4.40 -17.57
CA PRO A 112 8.43 3.73 -16.47
C PRO A 112 7.86 2.39 -16.93
N ALA A 113 7.76 1.40 -16.04
CA ALA A 113 7.29 0.05 -16.39
C ALA A 113 5.89 0.04 -17.02
N ARG A 114 5.13 1.11 -16.75
CA ARG A 114 3.82 1.45 -17.29
C ARG A 114 3.94 2.76 -18.08
N LEU A 115 3.47 2.77 -19.32
CA LEU A 115 3.31 3.98 -20.13
C LEU A 115 1.84 4.15 -20.46
N THR A 116 1.27 5.31 -20.17
CA THR A 116 -0.10 5.63 -20.57
C THR A 116 -0.10 6.51 -21.82
N PHE A 117 -0.99 6.21 -22.75
CA PHE A 117 -1.19 6.95 -23.99
C PHE A 117 -2.66 7.25 -24.19
N CYS A 118 -2.93 8.31 -24.94
CA CYS A 118 -4.26 8.82 -25.16
C CYS A 118 -4.43 9.20 -26.64
N TYR A 119 -5.54 8.77 -27.24
CA TYR A 119 -5.88 9.01 -28.63
C TYR A 119 -7.17 9.81 -28.73
N ARG A 120 -7.01 11.15 -28.78
CA ARG A 120 -8.11 12.13 -28.76
C ARG A 120 -9.21 11.90 -29.80
N PRO A 121 -8.94 11.49 -31.06
CA PRO A 121 -10.00 11.35 -32.06
C PRO A 121 -11.10 10.34 -31.69
N LEU A 122 -10.80 9.36 -30.84
CA LEU A 122 -11.72 8.31 -30.42
C LEU A 122 -11.89 8.22 -28.90
N SER A 123 -11.37 9.20 -28.16
CA SER A 123 -11.35 9.18 -26.68
C SER A 123 -10.87 7.84 -26.11
N LEU A 124 -9.78 7.31 -26.68
CA LEU A 124 -9.19 6.04 -26.25
C LEU A 124 -8.01 6.27 -25.32
N MET A 125 -7.89 5.41 -24.31
CA MET A 125 -6.71 5.31 -23.46
C MET A 125 -6.04 3.96 -23.69
N LEU A 126 -4.71 3.97 -23.84
CA LEU A 126 -3.87 2.79 -23.96
C LEU A 126 -2.84 2.78 -22.84
N ILE A 127 -2.87 1.77 -21.98
CA ILE A 127 -1.87 1.53 -20.96
C ILE A 127 -0.97 0.38 -21.43
N LEU A 128 0.33 0.65 -21.54
CA LEU A 128 1.38 -0.30 -21.87
C LEU A 128 2.15 -0.68 -20.60
N GLU A 129 1.95 -1.89 -20.09
CA GLU A 129 2.75 -2.45 -19.01
C GLU A 129 3.75 -3.46 -19.57
N THR A 130 5.01 -3.37 -19.13
CA THR A 130 6.08 -4.27 -19.59
C THR A 130 6.71 -5.00 -18.41
N ARG A 131 7.02 -6.28 -18.62
CA ARG A 131 7.70 -7.10 -17.62
C ARG A 131 8.75 -7.99 -18.27
N SER A 132 10.01 -7.78 -17.92
CA SER A 132 11.09 -8.68 -18.32
C SER A 132 10.95 -10.05 -17.64
N THR A 133 11.23 -11.11 -18.36
CA THR A 133 11.33 -12.48 -17.85
C THR A 133 12.79 -12.97 -17.92
N ARG A 134 13.11 -14.12 -17.30
CA ARG A 134 14.49 -14.64 -17.15
C ARG A 134 15.20 -15.01 -18.48
N ALA A 135 14.64 -14.73 -19.65
CA ALA A 135 15.13 -15.22 -20.95
C ALA A 135 15.18 -14.14 -22.06
N ASN A 136 15.39 -12.85 -21.74
CA ASN A 136 15.28 -11.71 -22.69
C ASN A 136 13.89 -11.55 -23.34
N ILE A 137 12.95 -12.42 -23.01
CA ILE A 137 11.55 -12.30 -23.37
C ILE A 137 10.89 -11.26 -22.46
N THR A 138 10.24 -10.28 -23.06
CA THR A 138 9.40 -9.29 -22.38
C THR A 138 7.94 -9.65 -22.59
N LEU A 139 7.20 -9.73 -21.48
CA LEU A 139 5.74 -9.78 -21.52
C LEU A 139 5.23 -8.34 -21.58
N VAL A 140 4.32 -8.09 -22.52
CA VAL A 140 3.67 -6.79 -22.68
C VAL A 140 2.19 -6.97 -22.43
N ARG A 141 1.62 -6.10 -21.61
CA ARG A 141 0.18 -5.98 -21.44
C ARG A 141 -0.26 -4.64 -21.98
N LEU A 142 -1.16 -4.68 -22.95
CA LEU A 142 -1.83 -3.52 -23.50
C LEU A 142 -3.25 -3.52 -22.96
N THR A 143 -3.63 -2.48 -22.23
CA THR A 143 -5.01 -2.25 -21.81
C THR A 143 -5.54 -1.08 -22.62
N LEU A 144 -6.54 -1.33 -23.46
CA LEU A 144 -7.22 -0.32 -24.26
C LEU A 144 -8.63 -0.14 -23.72
N SER A 145 -8.98 1.09 -23.35
CA SER A 145 -10.29 1.43 -22.83
C SER A 145 -10.89 2.58 -23.63
N ALA A 146 -12.16 2.43 -24.04
CA ALA A 146 -12.94 3.51 -24.61
C ALA A 146 -13.93 4.03 -23.56
N ASN A 147 -14.20 5.34 -23.57
CA ASN A 147 -15.19 5.98 -22.70
C ASN A 147 -14.94 5.78 -21.20
N ASP A 148 -13.69 5.85 -20.75
CA ASP A 148 -13.42 5.95 -19.31
C ASP A 148 -14.01 7.29 -18.81
N PRO A 149 -15.04 7.28 -17.94
CA PRO A 149 -15.67 8.50 -17.42
C PRO A 149 -14.71 9.33 -16.55
N PHE A 150 -13.58 8.75 -16.12
CA PHE A 150 -12.49 9.50 -15.50
C PHE A 150 -11.68 10.33 -16.49
N ASN A 151 -12.09 10.33 -17.78
CA ASN A 151 -11.68 11.20 -18.88
C ASN A 151 -10.53 12.11 -18.48
N PHE A 152 -9.34 11.51 -18.40
CA PHE A 152 -8.12 12.25 -18.19
C PHE A 152 -7.97 13.12 -19.43
N ASP A 153 -8.43 14.37 -19.34
CA ASP A 153 -8.00 15.41 -20.26
C ASP A 153 -6.48 15.26 -20.31
N CYS A 154 -5.94 14.97 -21.49
CA CYS A 154 -4.51 14.77 -21.69
C CYS A 154 -3.82 16.10 -21.33
N TYR A 155 -3.49 16.30 -20.05
CA TYR A 155 -3.05 17.57 -19.50
C TYR A 155 -1.65 17.90 -20.03
N GLU A 156 -1.58 18.55 -21.19
CA GLU A 156 -0.35 19.13 -21.72
C GLU A 156 0.19 20.26 -20.81
N GLU A 157 -0.66 20.88 -19.98
CA GLU A 157 -0.32 22.07 -19.21
C GLU A 157 0.37 21.79 -17.86
N TRP A 158 0.05 20.66 -17.23
CA TRP A 158 0.62 20.29 -15.93
C TRP A 158 2.10 19.88 -16.05
N GLU A 159 2.48 19.22 -17.15
CA GLU A 159 3.86 18.77 -17.45
C GLU A 159 4.85 19.95 -17.55
N ARG A 160 4.44 21.08 -18.14
CA ARG A 160 5.28 22.27 -18.26
C ARG A 160 5.46 23.01 -16.94
N SER A 161 4.49 22.93 -16.04
CA SER A 161 4.59 23.58 -14.74
C SER A 161 5.46 22.74 -13.83
N PHE A 162 5.19 21.44 -13.66
CA PHE A 162 5.88 20.64 -12.64
C PHE A 162 7.35 20.30 -12.97
N LEU A 163 7.68 19.91 -14.21
CA LEU A 163 9.07 19.56 -14.58
C LEU A 163 10.03 20.76 -14.59
N ASN A 164 9.53 21.96 -14.81
CA ASN A 164 10.33 23.18 -14.65
C ASN A 164 10.48 23.60 -13.18
N LEU A 165 9.68 23.02 -12.28
CA LEU A 165 9.56 23.45 -10.88
C LEU A 165 10.37 22.63 -9.88
N LEU A 166 11.13 21.58 -10.24
CA LEU A 166 11.98 20.87 -9.27
C LEU A 166 13.28 20.31 -9.88
N PRO A 167 14.47 20.89 -9.62
CA PRO A 167 15.74 20.21 -9.86
C PRO A 167 15.93 19.12 -8.80
N LEU A 168 15.22 18.01 -8.95
CA LEU A 168 15.37 16.89 -8.03
C LEU A 168 16.73 16.23 -8.26
N PRO A 169 17.58 16.11 -7.22
CA PRO A 169 18.84 15.43 -7.35
C PRO A 169 18.58 13.96 -7.60
N GLN A 170 19.13 13.43 -8.69
CA GLN A 170 19.27 11.99 -8.83
C GLN A 170 20.39 11.53 -7.91
N LEU A 171 20.04 10.80 -6.86
CA LEU A 171 20.96 10.25 -5.89
C LEU A 171 21.53 8.93 -6.42
N ILE A 172 22.78 8.97 -6.85
CA ILE A 172 23.56 7.84 -7.35
C ILE A 172 24.16 7.12 -6.14
N PRO A 173 23.98 5.80 -6.00
CA PRO A 173 24.54 5.03 -4.90
C PRO A 173 26.08 4.96 -5.03
N PRO A 174 26.80 4.69 -3.93
CA PRO A 174 28.26 4.53 -3.98
C PRO A 174 28.66 3.45 -4.99
N PRO A 175 29.80 3.60 -5.73
CA PRO A 175 30.22 2.66 -6.77
C PRO A 175 30.34 1.20 -6.32
N GLU A 176 30.75 0.98 -5.08
CA GLU A 176 30.86 -0.34 -4.44
C GLU A 176 29.53 -0.90 -3.95
N SER A 177 28.45 -0.12 -4.05
CA SER A 177 27.14 -0.56 -3.57
C SER A 177 26.50 -1.47 -4.60
N GLU A 178 26.20 -2.70 -4.17
CA GLU A 178 25.29 -3.55 -4.90
C GLU A 178 23.88 -3.04 -4.61
N VAL A 179 23.29 -2.29 -5.54
CA VAL A 179 21.83 -2.18 -5.58
C VAL A 179 21.36 -3.55 -6.03
N PRO A 180 20.68 -4.34 -5.19
CA PRO A 180 20.22 -5.64 -5.64
C PRO A 180 19.37 -5.39 -6.89
N PRO A 181 19.57 -6.14 -7.99
CA PRO A 181 18.72 -6.02 -9.16
C PRO A 181 17.27 -6.12 -8.66
N SER A 182 16.38 -5.27 -9.21
CA SER A 182 14.96 -5.24 -8.78
C SER A 182 14.45 -6.66 -8.63
N ALA A 183 13.59 -6.89 -7.62
CA ALA A 183 13.23 -8.15 -6.94
C ALA A 183 12.86 -9.40 -7.79
N ALA A 184 13.10 -9.42 -9.09
CA ALA A 184 12.98 -10.57 -9.96
C ALA A 184 13.97 -11.72 -9.67
N ASN A 185 15.10 -11.47 -8.97
CA ASN A 185 16.20 -12.46 -8.85
C ASN A 185 16.86 -12.64 -7.46
N LEU A 186 16.32 -12.10 -6.35
CA LEU A 186 16.87 -12.39 -5.01
C LEU A 186 16.25 -13.66 -4.39
N PRO A 187 17.02 -14.51 -3.69
CA PRO A 187 16.47 -15.60 -2.89
C PRO A 187 15.60 -15.05 -1.76
N SER A 188 14.43 -15.66 -1.56
CA SER A 188 13.30 -15.09 -0.83
C SER A 188 13.25 -15.46 0.66
N ASP A 189 14.33 -15.99 1.22
CA ASP A 189 14.44 -16.49 2.59
C ASP A 189 14.53 -15.40 3.68
N ARG A 190 14.71 -14.12 3.32
CA ARG A 190 14.69 -12.99 4.28
C ARG A 190 13.75 -11.83 3.93
N LEU A 191 12.70 -12.10 3.15
CA LEU A 191 11.62 -11.13 2.88
C LEU A 191 10.69 -10.96 4.10
N ILE A 192 11.09 -10.17 5.10
CA ILE A 192 10.14 -9.19 5.66
C ILE A 192 9.86 -8.21 4.51
N ALA A 193 8.60 -7.85 4.29
CA ALA A 193 8.11 -7.21 3.07
C ALA A 193 8.80 -5.87 2.71
N HIS A 194 9.96 -5.90 2.05
CA HIS A 194 10.62 -4.73 1.49
C HIS A 194 10.80 -4.91 -0.02
N ARG A 195 9.73 -4.67 -0.79
CA ARG A 195 9.80 -4.52 -2.25
C ARG A 195 10.75 -3.34 -2.56
N GLY A 196 11.89 -3.63 -3.16
CA GLY A 196 12.86 -2.63 -3.58
C GLY A 196 12.23 -1.61 -4.53
N ARG A 197 12.42 -0.32 -4.23
CA ARG A 197 11.87 0.85 -4.92
C ARG A 197 10.35 0.99 -4.76
N ARG A 198 9.96 1.68 -3.68
CA ARG A 198 8.67 2.37 -3.61
C ARG A 198 8.98 3.86 -3.57
N GLY A 199 8.73 4.54 -4.68
CA GLY A 199 8.53 5.98 -4.68
C GLY A 199 7.04 6.24 -4.60
N GLY A 200 6.67 7.40 -4.09
CA GLY A 200 5.34 7.93 -4.27
C GLY A 200 5.25 9.39 -3.90
N GLY A 201 4.35 10.12 -4.55
CA GLY A 201 4.20 11.53 -4.24
C GLY A 201 2.90 12.15 -4.70
N SER A 202 2.51 13.20 -3.98
CA SER A 202 1.50 14.17 -4.35
C SER A 202 2.20 15.51 -4.64
N GLU A 203 1.46 16.54 -5.06
CA GLU A 203 2.03 17.88 -5.23
C GLU A 203 2.70 18.44 -3.96
N LYS A 204 2.33 17.91 -2.78
CA LYS A 204 2.76 18.38 -1.46
C LYS A 204 3.92 17.58 -0.87
N ASN A 205 3.97 16.27 -1.10
CA ASN A 205 4.93 15.37 -0.47
C ASN A 205 5.34 14.27 -1.45
N TRP A 206 6.64 14.02 -1.53
CA TRP A 206 7.22 12.93 -2.30
C TRP A 206 8.12 12.10 -1.42
N TYR A 207 8.18 10.81 -1.66
CA TYR A 207 9.13 9.92 -1.02
C TYR A 207 9.70 8.91 -2.01
N SER A 208 10.89 8.41 -1.71
CA SER A 208 11.57 7.35 -2.43
C SER A 208 12.29 6.45 -1.43
N LYS A 209 12.06 5.14 -1.51
CA LYS A 209 12.72 4.13 -0.67
C LYS A 209 13.58 3.22 -1.51
N SER A 210 14.76 2.85 -1.01
CA SER A 210 15.65 1.87 -1.63
C SER A 210 16.30 1.00 -0.57
N ASN A 211 16.69 -0.23 -0.93
CA ASN A 211 17.63 -1.01 -0.13
C ASN A 211 19.01 -0.88 -0.75
N LEU A 212 20.03 -0.70 0.07
CA LEU A 212 21.42 -0.54 -0.33
C LEU A 212 22.24 -1.62 0.36
N ARG A 213 23.08 -2.32 -0.40
CA ARG A 213 24.13 -3.14 0.17
C ARG A 213 25.47 -2.47 -0.11
N THR A 214 26.22 -2.13 0.94
CA THR A 214 27.47 -1.39 0.83
C THR A 214 28.43 -1.71 1.96
N SER A 215 29.72 -1.76 1.66
CA SER A 215 30.76 -1.87 2.68
C SER A 215 31.08 -0.53 3.35
N LEU A 216 30.46 0.57 2.92
CA LEU A 216 30.64 1.86 3.57
C LEU A 216 30.13 1.84 5.00
N SER A 217 30.91 2.41 5.92
CA SER A 217 30.42 2.79 7.24
C SER A 217 29.27 3.78 7.11
N GLY A 218 28.35 3.81 8.07
CA GLY A 218 27.20 4.70 8.00
C GLY A 218 27.54 6.18 7.80
N SER A 219 28.56 6.70 8.48
CA SER A 219 29.02 8.09 8.28
C SER A 219 29.53 8.37 6.86
N ALA A 220 30.24 7.42 6.25
CA ALA A 220 30.71 7.52 4.86
C ALA A 220 29.56 7.42 3.85
N LEU A 221 28.58 6.54 4.12
CA LEU A 221 27.36 6.44 3.29
C LEU A 221 26.58 7.74 3.31
N LEU A 222 26.34 8.32 4.50
CA LEU A 222 25.65 9.60 4.64
C LEU A 222 26.42 10.68 3.84
N ALA A 223 27.72 10.84 4.10
CA ALA A 223 28.57 11.83 3.43
C ALA A 223 28.55 11.73 1.89
N HIS A 224 28.49 10.51 1.33
CA HIS A 224 28.37 10.27 -0.11
C HIS A 224 27.11 10.92 -0.69
N TYR A 225 25.96 10.79 -0.02
CA TYR A 225 24.71 11.40 -0.48
C TYR A 225 24.63 12.89 -0.14
N GLU A 226 25.20 13.33 0.98
CA GLU A 226 25.30 14.76 1.33
C GLU A 226 26.05 15.53 0.24
N ALA A 227 27.15 14.98 -0.28
CA ALA A 227 27.92 15.61 -1.35
C ALA A 227 27.09 15.82 -2.64
N GLN A 228 26.22 14.86 -2.97
CA GLN A 228 25.34 14.96 -4.14
C GLN A 228 24.23 16.00 -3.95
N LEU A 229 23.65 16.07 -2.75
CA LEU A 229 22.66 17.08 -2.40
C LEU A 229 23.27 18.49 -2.47
N ILE A 230 24.47 18.68 -1.91
CA ILE A 230 25.22 19.95 -2.00
C ILE A 230 25.51 20.30 -3.47
N GLN A 231 25.95 19.34 -4.29
CA GLN A 231 26.20 19.56 -5.71
C GLN A 231 24.94 19.99 -6.47
N ALA A 232 23.77 19.51 -6.05
CA ALA A 232 22.47 19.89 -6.59
C ALA A 232 21.89 21.18 -5.99
N GLY A 233 22.65 21.90 -5.16
CA GLY A 233 22.28 23.19 -4.58
C GLY A 233 21.52 23.12 -3.26
N TRP A 234 21.37 21.94 -2.65
CA TRP A 234 20.70 21.79 -1.35
C TRP A 234 21.62 22.23 -0.21
N THR A 235 21.03 22.83 0.82
CA THR A 235 21.72 23.29 2.04
C THR A 235 21.24 22.47 3.24
N ARG A 236 22.19 21.84 3.95
CA ARG A 236 21.91 21.02 5.13
C ARG A 236 21.40 21.88 6.29
N GLN A 237 20.30 21.47 6.89
CA GLN A 237 19.72 22.10 8.08
C GLN A 237 20.13 21.34 9.35
N ALA A 238 20.00 20.01 9.32
CA ALA A 238 20.30 19.14 10.44
C ALA A 238 20.72 17.74 9.95
N GLY A 239 21.21 16.90 10.86
CA GLY A 239 21.44 15.49 10.58
C GLY A 239 22.47 14.88 11.51
N GLU A 240 22.36 13.57 11.68
CA GLU A 240 23.16 12.78 12.62
C GLU A 240 23.47 11.40 12.03
N ALA A 241 24.60 10.84 12.43
CA ALA A 241 25.00 9.48 12.09
C ALA A 241 25.11 8.66 13.38
N LEU A 242 24.02 7.97 13.74
CA LEU A 242 24.00 6.99 14.82
C LEU A 242 24.43 5.62 14.25
N ASP A 243 24.73 4.67 15.13
CA ASP A 243 25.27 3.37 14.71
C ASP A 243 24.33 2.64 13.73
N ARG A 244 23.03 2.59 14.04
CA ARG A 244 22.02 1.92 13.22
C ARG A 244 21.23 2.86 12.31
N LEU A 245 21.25 4.16 12.60
CA LEU A 245 20.37 5.14 11.97
C LEU A 245 21.11 6.39 11.55
N LEU A 246 20.96 6.76 10.28
CA LEU A 246 21.63 7.91 9.68
C LEU A 246 20.54 8.79 9.11
N TRP A 247 20.61 10.10 9.31
CA TRP A 247 19.65 11.01 8.71
C TRP A 247 20.22 12.40 8.48
N SER A 248 19.66 13.11 7.51
CA SER A 248 19.94 14.53 7.28
C SER A 248 18.74 15.24 6.67
N ALA A 249 18.51 16.47 7.13
CA ALA A 249 17.45 17.36 6.67
C ALA A 249 18.04 18.52 5.86
N TRP A 250 17.38 18.89 4.78
CA TRP A 250 17.89 19.80 3.75
C TRP A 250 16.82 20.78 3.29
N THR A 251 17.26 21.93 2.79
CA THR A 251 16.42 22.91 2.09
C THR A 251 17.06 23.28 0.75
N LEU A 252 16.24 23.61 -0.24
CA LEU A 252 16.73 24.15 -1.51
C LEU A 252 16.54 25.68 -1.49
N PRO A 253 17.60 26.50 -1.58
CA PRO A 253 17.48 27.95 -1.62
C PRO A 253 16.50 28.41 -2.72
N ASP A 254 15.79 29.50 -2.46
CA ASP A 254 14.78 30.11 -3.36
C ASP A 254 13.53 29.26 -3.62
N ARG A 255 13.42 28.09 -2.98
CA ARG A 255 12.22 27.25 -3.02
C ARG A 255 11.86 26.84 -1.61
N SER A 256 10.57 26.81 -1.34
CA SER A 256 10.07 26.36 -0.05
C SER A 256 10.03 24.82 -0.09
N LEU A 257 11.17 24.18 -0.34
CA LEU A 257 11.31 22.73 -0.43
C LEU A 257 12.20 22.25 0.71
N GLN A 258 11.72 21.24 1.42
CA GLN A 258 12.49 20.51 2.41
C GLN A 258 12.71 19.08 1.95
N LEU A 259 13.85 18.50 2.32
CA LEU A 259 14.18 17.12 2.01
C LEU A 259 14.73 16.42 3.25
N LEU A 260 14.21 15.22 3.56
CA LEU A 260 14.71 14.35 4.62
C LEU A 260 15.31 13.09 3.98
N LEU A 261 16.61 12.90 4.17
CA LEU A 261 17.30 11.69 3.81
C LEU A 261 17.52 10.86 5.07
N SER A 262 17.21 9.57 5.03
CA SER A 262 17.53 8.63 6.10
C SER A 262 18.00 7.28 5.59
N PHE A 263 18.81 6.61 6.39
CA PHE A 263 19.26 5.25 6.19
C PHE A 263 19.15 4.50 7.49
N LEU A 264 18.71 3.26 7.39
CA LEU A 264 18.64 2.36 8.51
C LEU A 264 19.44 1.10 8.24
N ARG A 265 20.43 0.81 9.08
CA ARG A 265 21.24 -0.40 9.00
C ARG A 265 20.48 -1.60 9.55
N ASP A 266 20.57 -2.72 8.85
CA ASP A 266 20.05 -4.02 9.31
C ASP A 266 20.90 -4.54 10.49
N ASP A 267 20.25 -5.10 11.52
CA ASP A 267 20.91 -5.65 12.72
C ASP A 267 21.77 -6.88 12.43
N GLU A 268 21.28 -7.75 11.55
CA GLU A 268 21.95 -9.00 11.24
C GLU A 268 22.98 -8.82 10.12
N LEU A 269 22.77 -7.81 9.28
CA LEU A 269 23.55 -7.57 8.07
C LEU A 269 24.14 -6.15 8.11
N THR A 270 25.33 -6.02 8.69
CA THR A 270 26.00 -4.72 8.89
C THR A 270 26.32 -3.96 7.60
N ASP A 271 26.25 -4.62 6.44
CA ASP A 271 26.42 -4.04 5.09
C ASP A 271 25.09 -3.70 4.40
N HIS A 272 23.93 -3.87 5.05
CA HIS A 272 22.62 -3.60 4.46
C HIS A 272 21.96 -2.38 5.10
N TYR A 273 21.42 -1.50 4.25
CA TYR A 273 20.70 -0.30 4.66
C TYR A 273 19.36 -0.16 3.94
N ALA A 274 18.29 0.15 4.66
CA ALA A 274 17.06 0.70 4.10
C ALA A 274 17.19 2.23 4.00
N ALA A 275 17.32 2.74 2.78
CA ALA A 275 17.37 4.16 2.48
C ALA A 275 15.96 4.71 2.23
N SER A 276 15.69 5.90 2.75
CA SER A 276 14.47 6.66 2.50
C SER A 276 14.85 8.10 2.20
N LEU A 277 14.19 8.69 1.21
CA LEU A 277 14.29 10.09 0.86
C LEU A 277 12.88 10.65 0.81
N ARG A 278 12.64 11.79 1.46
CA ARG A 278 11.37 12.50 1.40
C ARG A 278 11.59 13.93 0.99
N LEU A 279 10.65 14.50 0.25
CA LEU A 279 10.65 15.87 -0.23
C LEU A 279 9.28 16.48 0.09
N LEU A 280 9.28 17.63 0.74
CA LEU A 280 8.09 18.37 1.13
C LEU A 280 8.08 19.71 0.39
N ASN A 281 6.96 20.04 -0.25
CA ASN A 281 6.74 21.35 -0.87
C ASN A 281 5.91 22.22 0.06
N LEU A 282 6.56 23.23 0.63
CA LEU A 282 5.97 24.16 1.59
C LEU A 282 5.15 25.26 0.91
N ASN A 283 5.30 25.48 -0.39
CA ASN A 283 4.54 26.51 -1.13
C ASN A 283 3.12 26.07 -1.50
N SER A 284 2.81 24.78 -1.41
CA SER A 284 1.45 24.24 -1.64
C SER A 284 0.55 24.32 -0.41
N PHE A 285 0.97 25.05 0.62
CA PHE A 285 0.20 25.33 1.81
C PHE A 285 -0.20 26.81 1.81
N ASP A 286 -1.49 27.07 1.59
CA ASP A 286 -2.07 28.36 1.98
C ASP A 286 -2.01 28.42 3.51
N GLU A 287 -1.14 29.30 4.01
CA GLU A 287 -0.80 29.52 5.43
C GLU A 287 0.13 28.45 6.06
N MET A 288 1.25 28.93 6.64
CA MET A 288 2.45 28.19 7.09
C MET A 288 2.22 26.96 7.99
N THR A 289 3.07 25.91 7.90
CA THR A 289 4.23 25.65 8.81
C THR A 289 5.17 24.54 8.28
N LEU A 290 6.46 24.67 8.60
CA LEU A 290 7.60 23.79 8.33
C LEU A 290 7.61 22.54 9.24
N LEU A 291 8.47 21.55 8.96
CA LEU A 291 9.11 20.81 10.06
C LEU A 291 9.93 21.84 10.87
N ASP A 292 9.32 22.40 11.92
CA ASP A 292 9.95 23.39 12.77
C ASP A 292 10.89 22.68 13.74
N PHE A 293 12.16 22.54 13.32
CA PHE A 293 13.22 22.05 14.19
C PHE A 293 13.68 23.10 15.21
N ASP A 294 13.05 24.28 15.26
CA ASP A 294 13.58 25.44 15.98
C ASP A 294 12.49 26.12 16.83
N ARG A 295 12.40 25.73 18.12
CA ARG A 295 12.21 26.62 19.29
C ARG A 295 11.80 25.97 20.62
N ALA A 296 11.60 24.65 20.67
CA ALA A 296 11.45 23.94 21.95
C ALA A 296 12.00 22.50 21.94
N ILE A 297 13.00 22.22 21.11
CA ILE A 297 13.63 20.89 21.06
C ILE A 297 14.66 20.79 22.18
N ALA A 298 14.59 19.68 22.90
CA ALA A 298 15.65 19.18 23.79
C ALA A 298 17.04 19.30 23.13
N PRO A 299 18.13 19.44 23.90
CA PRO A 299 19.48 19.55 23.34
C PRO A 299 19.76 18.43 22.34
N VAL A 300 20.50 18.76 21.28
CA VAL A 300 21.05 17.84 20.27
C VAL A 300 21.34 16.47 20.88
N GLY A 301 20.52 15.49 20.52
CA GLY A 301 20.54 14.13 21.02
C GLY A 301 19.82 13.20 20.05
N SER A 302 20.27 11.94 20.03
CA SER A 302 19.89 10.87 19.11
C SER A 302 18.38 10.74 18.91
N ILE A 303 17.90 10.87 17.67
CA ILE A 303 16.55 10.44 17.27
C ILE A 303 16.49 8.91 17.35
N PRO A 304 15.62 8.29 18.17
CA PRO A 304 15.50 6.84 18.28
C PRO A 304 15.00 6.22 16.99
N GLU A 305 15.48 5.00 16.74
CA GLU A 305 15.28 4.31 15.47
C GLU A 305 13.82 4.13 15.07
N ALA A 306 12.94 3.78 16.01
CA ALA A 306 11.52 3.56 15.72
C ALA A 306 10.80 4.84 15.25
N ILE A 307 11.30 6.02 15.66
CA ILE A 307 10.76 7.29 15.19
C ILE A 307 11.11 7.52 13.72
N ILE A 308 12.35 7.26 13.31
CA ILE A 308 12.71 7.43 11.89
C ILE A 308 12.05 6.36 11.03
N TRP A 309 11.81 5.16 11.57
CA TRP A 309 10.94 4.18 10.93
C TRP A 309 9.58 4.77 10.59
N GLN A 310 8.92 5.46 11.53
CA GLN A 310 7.64 6.09 11.24
C GLN A 310 7.75 7.29 10.30
N LEU A 311 8.71 8.20 10.52
CA LEU A 311 8.96 9.29 9.57
C LEU A 311 9.25 8.75 8.17
N SER A 312 9.79 7.53 8.05
CA SER A 312 9.95 6.83 6.78
C SER A 312 8.71 6.08 6.33
N ALA A 313 7.79 5.67 7.21
CA ALA A 313 6.60 4.86 6.90
C ALA A 313 5.35 5.70 6.58
N ASP A 314 5.08 6.78 7.33
CA ASP A 314 3.82 7.52 7.23
C ASP A 314 3.75 8.45 6.01
N ASP A 315 2.59 8.51 5.36
CA ASP A 315 2.31 9.46 4.30
C ASP A 315 2.08 10.86 4.91
N PHE A 316 3.01 11.80 4.69
CA PHE A 316 2.86 13.22 5.06
C PHE A 316 2.00 13.95 4.01
N THR A 317 0.80 13.43 3.76
CA THR A 317 -0.09 13.97 2.72
C THR A 317 -0.80 15.25 3.14
N THR A 318 -0.75 15.61 4.42
CA THR A 318 -1.59 16.67 4.99
C THR A 318 -0.79 17.76 5.68
N ALA A 319 -1.41 18.95 5.76
CA ALA A 319 -0.80 20.26 5.98
C ALA A 319 -0.51 20.62 7.45
N THR A 320 -0.40 19.65 8.35
CA THR A 320 -0.29 19.97 9.77
C THR A 320 1.13 19.92 10.30
N THR A 321 1.38 20.78 11.27
CA THR A 321 2.63 20.88 12.00
C THR A 321 2.80 19.66 12.88
N LYS A 322 3.36 18.58 12.32
CA LYS A 322 3.68 17.40 13.11
C LYS A 322 4.80 17.73 14.09
N ARG A 323 4.55 17.54 15.38
CA ARG A 323 5.53 17.73 16.44
C ARG A 323 6.07 16.37 16.88
N LEU A 324 7.38 16.28 17.07
CA LEU A 324 8.05 15.02 17.38
C LEU A 324 8.72 15.09 18.75
N TRP A 325 8.48 14.09 19.60
CA TRP A 325 9.15 13.93 20.88
C TRP A 325 9.91 12.62 20.93
N ILE A 326 11.16 12.71 21.37
CA ILE A 326 12.11 11.60 21.44
C ILE A 326 12.14 11.07 22.87
N ASN A 327 11.97 9.76 23.05
CA ASN A 327 11.94 9.09 24.36
C ASN A 327 10.92 9.70 25.35
N GLN A 328 9.90 10.39 24.82
CA GLN A 328 8.94 11.14 25.59
C GLN A 328 7.58 11.11 24.88
N LEU A 329 6.53 11.20 25.68
CA LEU A 329 5.18 11.50 25.21
C LEU A 329 5.05 13.01 25.01
N PRO A 330 4.15 13.45 24.11
CA PRO A 330 3.83 14.87 24.02
C PRO A 330 3.24 15.36 25.35
N PRO A 331 3.48 16.61 25.76
CA PRO A 331 2.87 17.16 26.98
C PRO A 331 1.33 17.19 26.90
N GLU A 332 0.77 17.21 25.69
CA GLU A 332 -0.67 17.11 25.42
C GLU A 332 -1.22 15.67 25.54
N PHE A 333 -0.35 14.67 25.71
CA PHE A 333 -0.78 13.29 25.83
C PHE A 333 -1.74 13.11 27.03
N PRO A 334 -2.90 12.46 26.85
CA PRO A 334 -3.87 12.29 27.92
C PRO A 334 -3.27 11.49 29.09
N SER A 335 -2.95 12.19 30.19
CA SER A 335 -2.39 11.57 31.40
C SER A 335 -3.26 10.48 32.04
N ALA A 336 -4.54 10.41 31.65
CA ALA A 336 -5.46 9.36 32.07
C ALA A 336 -5.18 7.98 31.42
N ILE A 337 -4.38 7.94 30.35
CA ILE A 337 -4.00 6.71 29.66
C ILE A 337 -2.68 6.21 30.25
N GLU A 338 -2.75 5.26 31.19
CA GLU A 338 -1.55 4.59 31.69
C GLU A 338 -1.12 3.51 30.70
N LEU A 339 0.10 3.63 30.17
CA LEU A 339 0.73 2.58 29.38
C LEU A 339 1.10 1.39 30.29
N PRO A 340 1.12 0.14 29.78
CA PRO A 340 1.56 -1.02 30.55
C PRO A 340 2.92 -0.81 31.23
N ALA A 341 3.11 -1.39 32.42
CA ALA A 341 4.39 -1.33 33.10
C ALA A 341 5.51 -1.94 32.23
N GLU A 342 6.74 -1.45 32.38
CA GLU A 342 7.91 -1.87 31.59
C GLU A 342 7.84 -1.49 30.09
N THR A 343 6.90 -0.62 29.71
CA THR A 343 6.88 -0.01 28.38
C THR A 343 7.96 1.07 28.29
N GLU A 344 8.88 0.92 27.34
CA GLU A 344 9.84 1.94 26.95
C GLU A 344 9.23 2.78 25.81
N ILE A 345 9.09 4.09 26.03
CA ILE A 345 8.68 5.02 24.98
C ILE A 345 9.91 5.32 24.13
N VAL A 346 9.86 4.91 22.86
CA VAL A 346 10.89 5.23 21.88
C VAL A 346 10.67 6.63 21.35
N GLY A 347 9.41 7.02 21.15
CA GLY A 347 9.04 8.41 20.91
C GLY A 347 7.59 8.58 20.49
N SER A 348 7.24 9.78 20.10
CA SER A 348 5.87 10.13 19.77
C SER A 348 5.78 11.26 18.74
N LEU A 349 4.68 11.24 18.00
CA LEU A 349 4.33 12.20 16.96
C LEU A 349 2.94 12.75 17.28
N LEU A 350 2.80 14.07 17.34
CA LEU A 350 1.50 14.74 17.43
C LEU A 350 1.23 15.40 16.09
N GLU A 351 0.16 14.99 15.45
CA GLU A 351 -0.43 15.64 14.30
C GLU A 351 -1.59 16.47 14.84
N PRO A 352 -1.44 17.79 14.98
CA PRO A 352 -2.54 18.62 15.47
C PRO A 352 -3.70 18.56 14.48
N GLU A 353 -4.91 18.80 15.00
CA GLU A 353 -6.16 18.84 14.25
C GLU A 353 -6.04 19.58 12.90
N GLN A 354 -6.46 18.93 11.81
CA GLN A 354 -6.31 19.45 10.44
C GLN A 354 -7.56 20.19 9.96
N GLU A 355 -8.72 19.66 10.31
CA GLU A 355 -10.03 20.19 10.02
C GLU A 355 -10.76 20.37 11.35
N GLU A 356 -11.55 21.46 11.47
CA GLU A 356 -12.44 21.68 12.61
C GLU A 356 -13.38 20.49 12.73
N GLY A 357 -13.05 19.51 13.57
CA GLY A 357 -13.71 18.21 13.52
C GLY A 357 -12.88 17.03 14.02
N GLU A 358 -11.59 16.99 13.68
CA GLU A 358 -10.84 15.74 13.69
C GLU A 358 -10.05 15.50 14.97
N GLY A 359 -9.81 16.56 15.76
CA GLY A 359 -8.98 16.52 16.95
C GLY A 359 -7.51 16.14 16.70
N ASP A 360 -6.77 16.09 17.80
CA ASP A 360 -5.33 15.81 17.78
C ASP A 360 -5.06 14.31 17.59
N ARG A 361 -4.14 13.98 16.68
CA ARG A 361 -3.69 12.60 16.46
C ARG A 361 -2.32 12.36 17.05
N PHE A 362 -2.22 11.37 17.92
CA PHE A 362 -0.98 10.93 18.54
C PHE A 362 -0.55 9.59 17.96
N SER A 363 0.71 9.47 17.56
CA SER A 363 1.34 8.18 17.26
C SER A 363 2.48 7.96 18.24
N ILE A 364 2.50 6.82 18.93
CA ILE A 364 3.46 6.51 20.00
C ILE A 364 4.17 5.22 19.64
N PHE A 365 5.50 5.30 19.57
CA PHE A 365 6.37 4.17 19.31
C PHE A 365 6.89 3.65 20.63
N LEU A 366 6.66 2.38 20.88
CA LEU A 366 6.97 1.80 22.18
C LEU A 366 7.50 0.37 22.04
N ILE A 367 8.38 0.01 22.98
CA ILE A 367 8.88 -1.34 23.16
C ILE A 367 8.32 -1.86 24.47
N ALA A 368 7.72 -3.04 24.47
CA ALA A 368 7.23 -3.66 25.69
C ALA A 368 7.50 -5.16 25.67
N PRO A 369 7.92 -5.78 26.79
CA PRO A 369 8.19 -7.22 26.89
C PRO A 369 6.91 -8.08 26.89
N LEU A 370 5.87 -7.64 26.16
CA LEU A 370 4.55 -8.25 26.05
C LEU A 370 4.32 -8.73 24.62
N THR A 371 3.38 -9.65 24.42
CA THR A 371 2.79 -9.92 23.10
C THR A 371 1.75 -8.85 22.76
N SER A 372 1.34 -8.73 21.50
CA SER A 372 0.33 -7.74 21.08
C SER A 372 -0.99 -7.89 21.86
N ASP A 373 -1.48 -9.12 22.00
CA ASP A 373 -2.69 -9.41 22.77
C ASP A 373 -2.55 -9.04 24.26
N GLN A 374 -1.41 -9.34 24.87
CA GLN A 374 -1.16 -8.98 26.26
C GLN A 374 -1.05 -7.47 26.45
N PHE A 375 -0.38 -6.78 25.53
CA PHE A 375 -0.26 -5.32 25.54
C PHE A 375 -1.63 -4.68 25.39
N TRP A 376 -2.41 -5.12 24.40
CA TRP A 376 -3.78 -4.64 24.16
C TRP A 376 -4.67 -4.86 25.37
N GLN A 377 -4.72 -6.08 25.91
CA GLN A 377 -5.52 -6.38 27.11
C GLN A 377 -5.13 -5.54 28.33
N GLN A 378 -3.85 -5.18 28.47
CA GLN A 378 -3.40 -4.29 29.54
C GLN A 378 -3.80 -2.84 29.29
N LEU A 379 -3.64 -2.35 28.06
CA LEU A 379 -4.05 -1.00 27.65
C LEU A 379 -5.57 -0.83 27.80
N THR A 380 -6.38 -1.75 27.28
CA THR A 380 -7.84 -1.74 27.40
C THR A 380 -8.26 -1.75 28.88
N ARG A 381 -7.67 -2.61 29.72
CA ARG A 381 -7.93 -2.60 31.17
C ARG A 381 -7.51 -1.30 31.84
N SER A 382 -6.46 -0.63 31.36
CA SER A 382 -6.06 0.67 31.84
C SER A 382 -7.11 1.74 31.53
N LEU A 383 -7.52 1.84 30.27
CA LEU A 383 -8.58 2.75 29.81
C LEU A 383 -9.88 2.55 30.58
N LEU A 384 -10.35 1.29 30.70
CA LEU A 384 -11.57 0.96 31.44
C LEU A 384 -11.48 1.34 32.94
N ARG A 385 -10.32 1.13 33.59
CA ARG A 385 -10.12 1.54 35.00
C ARG A 385 -10.13 3.05 35.16
N SER A 386 -9.66 3.80 34.15
CA SER A 386 -9.75 5.26 34.09
C SER A 386 -11.15 5.77 33.74
N GLY A 387 -12.15 4.88 33.62
CA GLY A 387 -13.55 5.21 33.38
C GLY A 387 -13.93 5.34 31.91
N TRP A 388 -13.02 5.03 30.98
CA TRP A 388 -13.35 4.99 29.55
C TRP A 388 -14.29 3.83 29.27
N GLN A 389 -15.12 3.96 28.24
CA GLN A 389 -16.03 2.92 27.78
C GLN A 389 -15.71 2.53 26.35
N VAL A 390 -15.77 1.25 26.00
CA VAL A 390 -15.61 0.84 24.59
C VAL A 390 -16.92 1.14 23.85
N LEU A 391 -16.85 1.96 22.81
CA LEU A 391 -17.99 2.31 21.95
C LEU A 391 -18.19 1.23 20.88
N THR A 392 -17.12 0.90 20.17
CA THR A 392 -17.12 -0.08 19.08
C THR A 392 -15.89 -0.94 19.20
N HIS A 393 -16.12 -2.25 19.16
CA HIS A 393 -15.06 -3.21 18.94
C HIS A 393 -14.75 -3.27 17.45
N HIS A 394 -13.67 -2.63 17.03
CA HIS A 394 -13.14 -2.80 15.69
C HIS A 394 -12.21 -4.03 15.71
N THR A 395 -12.79 -5.22 15.89
CA THR A 395 -12.05 -6.44 15.54
C THR A 395 -11.78 -6.33 14.05
N GLY A 396 -10.55 -5.94 13.67
CA GLY A 396 -10.18 -5.66 12.29
C GLY A 396 -10.77 -6.72 11.38
N CYS A 397 -11.54 -6.28 10.38
CA CYS A 397 -12.55 -7.08 9.70
C CYS A 397 -12.14 -8.56 9.60
N ASP A 398 -12.75 -9.44 10.40
CA ASP A 398 -12.57 -10.89 10.36
C ASP A 398 -13.22 -11.50 9.09
N LEU A 399 -13.06 -10.81 7.97
CA LEU A 399 -13.64 -11.07 6.66
C LEU A 399 -12.51 -11.38 5.68
N GLY A 400 -12.72 -12.38 4.84
CA GLY A 400 -11.67 -12.91 3.97
C GLY A 400 -10.64 -13.71 4.76
N PHE A 401 -9.36 -13.60 4.39
CA PHE A 401 -8.31 -14.37 5.05
C PHE A 401 -8.12 -13.94 6.50
N ILE A 402 -8.13 -14.89 7.44
CA ILE A 402 -7.83 -14.59 8.85
C ILE A 402 -6.33 -14.73 9.09
N ALA A 403 -5.72 -13.69 9.65
CA ALA A 403 -4.31 -13.72 10.05
C ALA A 403 -4.12 -14.70 11.22
N THR A 404 -3.01 -15.43 11.22
CA THR A 404 -2.68 -16.33 12.34
C THR A 404 -2.32 -15.59 13.61
N GLU A 405 -1.74 -14.40 13.46
CA GLU A 405 -1.42 -13.49 14.56
C GLU A 405 -2.10 -12.16 14.29
N LYS A 406 -2.78 -11.62 15.31
CA LYS A 406 -3.35 -10.26 15.26
C LYS A 406 -2.21 -9.26 15.32
N ARG A 407 -1.69 -8.90 14.15
CA ARG A 407 -0.71 -7.81 14.01
C ARG A 407 -1.35 -6.45 14.23
N TRP A 408 -2.65 -6.33 14.02
CA TRP A 408 -3.39 -5.09 14.14
C TRP A 408 -4.60 -5.28 15.04
N GLN A 409 -4.79 -4.38 16.00
CA GLN A 409 -5.94 -4.34 16.90
C GLN A 409 -6.39 -2.89 16.99
N SER A 410 -7.70 -2.64 16.95
CA SER A 410 -8.23 -1.32 17.21
C SER A 410 -9.56 -1.37 17.93
N ASP A 411 -9.83 -0.37 18.76
CA ASP A 411 -11.10 -0.15 19.44
C ASP A 411 -11.31 1.36 19.54
N THR A 412 -12.57 1.79 19.52
CA THR A 412 -12.93 3.19 19.81
C THR A 412 -13.42 3.28 21.25
N PHE A 413 -12.82 4.15 22.03
CA PHE A 413 -13.18 4.39 23.42
C PHE A 413 -13.82 5.77 23.58
N ILE A 414 -14.81 5.90 24.45
CA ILE A 414 -15.41 7.17 24.86
C ILE A 414 -14.87 7.54 26.25
N SER A 415 -14.52 8.80 26.44
CA SER A 415 -14.03 9.33 27.70
C SER A 415 -15.09 9.23 28.82
N PRO A 416 -14.68 9.23 30.11
CA PRO A 416 -15.64 9.20 31.21
C PRO A 416 -16.65 10.35 31.21
N THR A 417 -16.28 11.50 30.63
CA THR A 417 -17.16 12.67 30.51
C THR A 417 -18.05 12.62 29.28
N GLY A 418 -17.79 11.71 28.33
CA GLY A 418 -18.47 11.64 27.04
C GLY A 418 -18.04 12.72 26.04
N GLU A 419 -17.08 13.57 26.40
CA GLU A 419 -16.63 14.73 25.62
C GLU A 419 -15.52 14.39 24.61
N ALA A 420 -14.99 13.17 24.61
CA ALA A 420 -13.96 12.75 23.67
C ALA A 420 -14.14 11.30 23.25
N GLU A 421 -13.83 11.04 21.99
CA GLU A 421 -13.63 9.72 21.42
C GLU A 421 -12.13 9.52 21.17
N CYS A 422 -11.62 8.36 21.55
CA CYS A 422 -10.24 7.96 21.30
C CYS A 422 -10.25 6.67 20.48
N TYR A 423 -9.91 6.78 19.21
CA TYR A 423 -9.64 5.62 18.38
C TYR A 423 -8.22 5.14 18.67
N VAL A 424 -8.12 3.97 19.27
CA VAL A 424 -6.86 3.32 19.61
C VAL A 424 -6.59 2.27 18.55
N SER A 425 -5.39 2.26 17.99
CA SER A 425 -4.92 1.14 17.17
C SER A 425 -3.49 0.75 17.53
N LEU A 426 -3.24 -0.55 17.58
CA LEU A 426 -1.97 -1.15 17.92
C LEU A 426 -1.50 -2.01 16.74
N GLU A 427 -0.36 -1.67 16.17
CA GLU A 427 0.32 -2.48 15.16
C GLU A 427 1.60 -3.12 15.74
N THR A 428 1.77 -4.41 15.52
CA THR A 428 3.02 -5.12 15.85
C THR A 428 4.00 -4.95 14.70
N VAL A 429 5.00 -4.08 14.90
CA VAL A 429 6.03 -3.79 13.90
C VAL A 429 7.06 -4.92 13.89
N GLU A 430 7.52 -5.31 15.08
CA GLU A 430 8.44 -6.41 15.32
C GLU A 430 8.05 -7.09 16.63
N ARG A 431 8.60 -8.27 16.91
CA ARG A 431 8.40 -8.94 18.19
C ARG A 431 8.73 -7.99 19.34
N HIS A 432 7.76 -7.70 20.20
CA HIS A 432 7.86 -6.77 21.34
C HIS A 432 7.98 -5.27 20.99
N CYS A 433 7.86 -4.90 19.71
CA CYS A 433 7.86 -3.51 19.24
C CYS A 433 6.49 -3.15 18.64
N PHE A 434 5.92 -2.06 19.13
CA PHE A 434 4.54 -1.68 18.81
C PHE A 434 4.46 -0.22 18.31
N ASP A 435 3.63 -0.01 17.29
CA ASP A 435 3.13 1.31 16.91
C ASP A 435 1.72 1.45 17.51
N LEU A 436 1.60 2.28 18.55
CA LEU A 436 0.34 2.63 19.18
C LEU A 436 -0.14 3.98 18.65
N ARG A 437 -1.19 3.97 17.84
CA ARG A 437 -1.82 5.18 17.31
C ARG A 437 -3.08 5.48 18.08
N LEU A 438 -3.23 6.73 18.48
CA LEU A 438 -4.35 7.27 19.24
C LEU A 438 -4.86 8.48 18.49
N ASN A 439 -6.01 8.35 17.82
CA ASN A 439 -6.69 9.50 17.25
C ASN A 439 -7.64 10.01 18.31
N TRP A 440 -7.36 11.20 18.84
CA TRP A 440 -8.17 11.83 19.86
C TRP A 440 -9.09 12.83 19.19
N CYS A 441 -10.37 12.52 19.11
CA CYS A 441 -11.38 13.43 18.60
C CYS A 441 -12.16 14.01 19.79
N PRO A 442 -12.04 15.32 20.10
CA PRO A 442 -12.99 15.96 20.99
C PRO A 442 -14.36 15.83 20.33
N ARG A 443 -15.33 15.24 21.03
CA ARG A 443 -16.70 15.13 20.53
C ARG A 443 -17.25 16.55 20.41
N PHE A 444 -17.50 16.99 19.18
CA PHE A 444 -18.09 18.29 18.91
C PHE A 444 -19.40 18.44 19.68
N SER A 445 -19.53 19.53 20.45
CA SER A 445 -20.84 20.13 20.71
C SER A 445 -21.37 20.54 19.34
N ASP A 446 -22.45 19.95 18.82
CA ASP A 446 -23.77 20.51 19.02
C ASP A 446 -24.86 19.54 18.53
N GLU A 447 -25.98 19.52 19.25
CA GLU A 447 -27.26 18.84 18.96
C GLU A 447 -27.27 17.29 18.82
N LEU A 448 -26.46 16.69 17.95
CA LEU A 448 -26.47 15.22 17.73
C LEU A 448 -25.96 14.46 18.97
N ASN A 449 -24.97 15.03 19.67
CA ASN A 449 -24.42 14.45 20.88
C ASN A 449 -25.33 14.63 22.11
N GLN A 450 -26.23 15.63 22.14
CA GLN A 450 -27.21 15.73 23.22
C GLN A 450 -28.26 14.62 23.14
N GLU A 451 -28.67 14.23 21.93
CA GLU A 451 -29.59 13.11 21.74
C GLU A 451 -28.93 11.76 22.07
N LEU A 452 -27.66 11.57 21.69
CA LEU A 452 -26.90 10.36 22.03
C LEU A 452 -26.55 10.29 23.52
N ALA A 453 -26.15 11.41 24.14
CA ALA A 453 -25.87 11.49 25.57
C ALA A 453 -27.13 11.29 26.42
N ALA A 454 -28.28 11.82 26.00
CA ALA A 454 -29.56 11.53 26.64
C ALA A 454 -29.92 10.04 26.57
N ARG A 455 -29.63 9.38 25.44
CA ARG A 455 -29.81 7.93 25.29
C ARG A 455 -28.85 7.11 26.14
N ILE A 456 -27.59 7.54 26.29
CA ILE A 456 -26.58 6.85 27.11
C ILE A 456 -26.85 7.03 28.60
N ALA A 457 -27.30 8.21 29.04
CA ALA A 457 -27.62 8.51 30.44
C ALA A 457 -28.78 7.66 30.99
N ASP A 458 -29.68 7.19 30.12
CA ASP A 458 -30.79 6.29 30.46
C ASP A 458 -30.40 4.79 30.42
N LEU A 459 -29.19 4.45 29.97
CA LEU A 459 -28.72 3.06 30.02
C LEU A 459 -28.30 2.72 31.46
N PRO A 460 -28.89 1.68 32.09
CA PRO A 460 -28.48 1.28 33.43
C PRO A 460 -27.01 0.87 33.42
N THR A 461 -26.23 1.40 34.37
CA THR A 461 -24.83 1.01 34.60
C THR A 461 -24.80 -0.43 35.10
N ILE A 462 -24.77 -1.39 34.18
CA ILE A 462 -24.69 -2.82 34.48
C ILE A 462 -23.22 -3.20 34.60
N ALA A 463 -22.85 -3.84 35.71
CA ALA A 463 -21.55 -4.51 35.86
C ALA A 463 -21.43 -5.58 34.75
N LEU A 464 -20.44 -5.42 33.87
CA LEU A 464 -20.27 -6.22 32.65
C LEU A 464 -19.90 -7.68 32.98
N ASP A 465 -20.85 -8.59 32.79
CA ASP A 465 -20.54 -9.78 31.99
C ASP A 465 -20.39 -9.32 30.52
N PRO A 466 -19.48 -9.91 29.72
CA PRO A 466 -19.26 -9.47 28.34
C PRO A 466 -20.60 -9.48 27.58
N PRO A 467 -20.98 -8.36 26.93
CA PRO A 467 -22.27 -8.27 26.27
C PRO A 467 -22.35 -9.33 25.17
N GLU A 468 -23.48 -10.04 25.10
CA GLU A 468 -23.85 -10.73 23.87
C GLU A 468 -23.86 -9.68 22.74
N PRO A 469 -23.28 -10.00 21.56
CA PRO A 469 -23.14 -9.04 20.47
C PRO A 469 -24.52 -8.49 20.11
N SER A 470 -24.70 -7.20 20.40
CA SER A 470 -25.88 -6.41 20.06
C SER A 470 -26.15 -6.49 18.55
N GLU A 471 -27.41 -6.77 18.17
CA GLU A 471 -27.95 -6.63 16.80
C GLU A 471 -27.99 -5.15 16.38
N ALA A 472 -26.85 -4.47 16.42
CA ALA A 472 -26.71 -3.14 15.86
C ALA A 472 -26.99 -3.24 14.36
N THR A 473 -27.84 -2.35 13.87
CA THR A 473 -28.24 -2.16 12.48
C THR A 473 -27.02 -1.91 11.60
N SER A 474 -26.35 -2.97 11.16
CA SER A 474 -25.30 -2.91 10.16
C SER A 474 -25.93 -2.52 8.82
N SER A 475 -25.25 -1.57 8.21
CA SER A 475 -25.63 -0.80 7.04
C SER A 475 -26.00 -1.64 5.82
N GLU A 476 -26.61 -0.98 4.83
CA GLU A 476 -26.94 -1.41 3.47
C GLU A 476 -25.86 -2.21 2.69
N PHE A 477 -24.64 -2.31 3.24
CA PHE A 477 -23.41 -2.86 2.69
C PHE A 477 -22.92 -4.16 3.35
N ASP A 478 -23.79 -4.92 4.05
CA ASP A 478 -23.46 -6.28 4.50
C ASP A 478 -23.34 -7.24 3.29
N LEU A 479 -22.25 -7.13 2.53
CA LEU A 479 -21.88 -8.21 1.63
C LEU A 479 -21.38 -9.39 2.47
N PRO A 480 -21.85 -10.62 2.18
CA PRO A 480 -21.49 -11.82 2.92
C PRO A 480 -20.07 -12.29 2.57
N VAL A 481 -19.05 -11.48 2.87
CA VAL A 481 -17.65 -11.84 2.68
C VAL A 481 -17.33 -13.00 3.63
N PRO A 482 -16.90 -14.16 3.13
CA PRO A 482 -16.65 -15.32 3.97
C PRO A 482 -15.39 -15.12 4.82
N THR A 483 -15.44 -15.56 6.07
CA THR A 483 -14.26 -15.74 6.92
C THR A 483 -13.50 -16.99 6.45
N LEU A 484 -12.22 -16.83 6.10
CA LEU A 484 -11.35 -17.88 5.59
C LEU A 484 -10.25 -18.18 6.60
N ARG A 485 -10.47 -19.17 7.48
CA ARG A 485 -9.49 -19.55 8.50
C ARG A 485 -8.31 -20.28 7.87
N PRO A 486 -7.06 -20.01 8.30
CA PRO A 486 -5.92 -20.77 7.80
C PRO A 486 -5.97 -22.22 8.30
N PRO A 487 -5.44 -23.18 7.51
CA PRO A 487 -5.24 -24.54 8.00
C PRO A 487 -4.19 -24.57 9.12
N GLU A 488 -4.14 -25.67 9.88
CA GLU A 488 -3.08 -25.88 10.87
C GLU A 488 -1.68 -25.72 10.23
N GLN A 489 -0.72 -25.21 11.02
CA GLN A 489 0.68 -25.00 10.59
C GLN A 489 0.84 -24.05 9.39
N THR A 490 -0.16 -23.21 9.13
CA THR A 490 -0.11 -22.19 8.07
C THR A 490 -0.11 -20.83 8.71
N GLU A 491 0.95 -20.06 8.51
CA GLU A 491 1.04 -18.67 8.94
C GLU A 491 0.41 -17.77 7.87
N VAL A 492 -0.47 -16.86 8.29
CA VAL A 492 -1.08 -15.86 7.42
C VAL A 492 -0.75 -14.48 7.96
N ILE A 493 0.05 -13.74 7.19
CA ILE A 493 0.45 -12.37 7.48
C ILE A 493 -0.42 -11.46 6.63
N GLN A 494 -1.13 -10.55 7.33
CA GLN A 494 -1.93 -9.48 6.77
C GLN A 494 -3.24 -9.95 6.12
N SER A 495 -4.32 -9.26 6.49
CA SER A 495 -5.63 -9.27 5.84
C SER A 495 -6.12 -7.83 5.88
N GLY A 496 -6.17 -7.20 4.71
CA GLY A 496 -6.76 -5.87 4.57
C GLY A 496 -7.92 -5.99 3.61
N GLY A 497 -9.11 -5.62 4.07
CA GLY A 497 -10.25 -5.35 3.19
C GLY A 497 -10.84 -4.00 3.53
N TYR A 498 -10.77 -3.08 2.57
CA TYR A 498 -11.48 -1.80 2.60
C TYR A 498 -11.92 -1.42 1.17
N GLU A 499 -13.04 -0.70 1.13
CA GLU A 499 -13.80 -0.14 -0.01
C GLU A 499 -14.40 -1.13 -1.04
N ASP A 500 -13.72 -2.22 -1.40
CA ASP A 500 -14.16 -3.10 -2.50
C ASP A 500 -14.43 -4.57 -2.12
N PHE A 501 -14.68 -4.86 -0.83
CA PHE A 501 -14.91 -6.22 -0.31
C PHE A 501 -13.86 -7.24 -0.80
N SER A 502 -12.62 -6.77 -0.94
CA SER A 502 -11.48 -7.59 -1.28
C SER A 502 -10.65 -7.89 -0.05
N SER A 503 -10.00 -9.04 0.00
CA SER A 503 -9.06 -9.44 1.04
C SER A 503 -7.84 -10.04 0.36
N SER A 504 -6.66 -9.67 0.83
CA SER A 504 -5.41 -10.24 0.35
C SER A 504 -4.54 -10.68 1.52
N ALA A 505 -3.77 -11.74 1.30
CA ALA A 505 -2.97 -12.37 2.34
C ALA A 505 -1.64 -12.90 1.82
N TYR A 506 -0.61 -12.85 2.66
CA TYR A 506 0.62 -13.61 2.48
C TYR A 506 0.57 -14.85 3.36
N ILE A 507 0.73 -16.00 2.73
CA ILE A 507 0.49 -17.30 3.36
C ILE A 507 1.78 -18.11 3.31
N THR A 508 2.32 -18.50 4.46
CA THR A 508 3.43 -19.44 4.58
C THR A 508 2.89 -20.78 5.09
N THR A 509 3.07 -21.85 4.33
CA THR A 509 2.50 -23.16 4.67
C THR A 509 3.36 -24.32 4.13
N ALA A 510 3.37 -25.43 4.86
CA ALA A 510 3.93 -26.69 4.37
C ALA A 510 2.99 -27.41 3.37
N LEU A 511 1.74 -26.96 3.25
CA LEU A 511 0.77 -27.56 2.34
C LEU A 511 1.14 -27.33 0.87
N SER A 512 0.81 -28.32 0.04
CA SER A 512 0.84 -28.12 -1.42
C SER A 512 -0.21 -27.11 -1.87
N ALA A 513 -0.01 -26.49 -3.04
CA ALA A 513 -1.00 -25.61 -3.65
C ALA A 513 -2.40 -26.24 -3.75
N ALA A 514 -2.47 -27.55 -3.99
CA ALA A 514 -3.72 -28.31 -4.06
C ALA A 514 -4.42 -28.43 -2.71
N ALA A 515 -3.66 -28.77 -1.67
CA ALA A 515 -4.19 -28.92 -0.32
C ALA A 515 -4.64 -27.57 0.25
N LEU A 516 -3.85 -26.51 0.04
CA LEU A 516 -4.21 -25.16 0.46
C LEU A 516 -5.47 -24.67 -0.27
N ALA A 517 -5.58 -24.93 -1.57
CA ALA A 517 -6.77 -24.60 -2.36
C ALA A 517 -8.01 -25.35 -1.87
N ALA A 518 -7.90 -26.67 -1.63
CA ALA A 518 -9.01 -27.48 -1.14
C ALA A 518 -9.50 -27.00 0.24
N HIS A 519 -8.59 -26.58 1.12
CA HIS A 519 -8.93 -25.99 2.41
C HIS A 519 -9.78 -24.73 2.26
N TYR A 520 -9.30 -23.73 1.50
CA TYR A 520 -10.06 -22.49 1.33
C TYR A 520 -11.33 -22.65 0.49
N GLN A 521 -11.40 -23.63 -0.42
CA GLN A 521 -12.65 -24.03 -1.06
C GLN A 521 -13.68 -24.52 -0.04
N ALA A 522 -13.26 -25.33 0.94
CA ALA A 522 -14.15 -25.84 1.99
C ALA A 522 -14.68 -24.69 2.87
N GLU A 523 -13.82 -23.73 3.24
CA GLU A 523 -14.24 -22.52 3.98
C GLU A 523 -15.27 -21.70 3.18
N MET A 524 -15.06 -21.48 1.88
CA MET A 524 -16.03 -20.81 1.00
C MET A 524 -17.38 -21.55 0.97
N GLN A 525 -17.36 -22.87 0.80
CA GLN A 525 -18.58 -23.70 0.77
C GLN A 525 -19.31 -23.70 2.12
N GLN A 526 -18.58 -23.74 3.23
CA GLN A 526 -19.14 -23.67 4.58
C GLN A 526 -19.84 -22.33 4.83
N ALA A 527 -19.33 -21.25 4.24
CA ALA A 527 -19.97 -19.93 4.24
C ALA A 527 -21.14 -19.80 3.23
N GLY A 528 -21.54 -20.90 2.57
CA GLY A 528 -22.70 -20.93 1.67
C GLY A 528 -22.39 -20.56 0.21
N TRP A 529 -21.14 -20.27 -0.13
CA TRP A 529 -20.75 -19.94 -1.50
C TRP A 529 -20.76 -21.18 -2.41
N GLN A 530 -21.29 -21.04 -3.61
CA GLN A 530 -21.36 -22.10 -4.61
C GLN A 530 -20.28 -21.89 -5.67
N SER A 531 -19.47 -22.92 -5.93
CA SER A 531 -18.42 -22.85 -6.96
C SER A 531 -19.05 -22.88 -8.34
N GLN A 532 -18.73 -21.89 -9.17
CA GLN A 532 -19.17 -21.79 -10.56
C GLN A 532 -18.13 -22.36 -11.52
N ALA A 533 -16.86 -22.07 -11.26
CA ALA A 533 -15.73 -22.57 -12.00
C ALA A 533 -14.50 -22.62 -11.10
N SER A 534 -13.60 -23.57 -11.36
CA SER A 534 -12.27 -23.56 -10.74
C SER A 534 -11.24 -24.05 -11.74
N SER A 535 -10.00 -23.66 -11.51
CA SER A 535 -8.88 -24.14 -12.29
C SER A 535 -7.63 -24.16 -11.42
N GLN A 536 -6.77 -25.13 -11.68
CA GLN A 536 -5.58 -25.36 -10.88
C GLN A 536 -4.38 -25.72 -11.74
N SER A 537 -3.23 -25.22 -11.33
CA SER A 537 -1.90 -25.58 -11.84
C SER A 537 -0.97 -25.88 -10.66
N LYS A 538 0.28 -26.29 -10.95
CA LYS A 538 1.28 -26.60 -9.90
C LYS A 538 1.49 -25.46 -8.90
N ASN A 539 1.48 -24.21 -9.39
CA ASN A 539 1.87 -23.03 -8.62
C ASN A 539 0.73 -22.02 -8.46
N CYS A 540 -0.47 -22.34 -8.90
CA CYS A 540 -1.57 -21.38 -8.88
C CYS A 540 -2.92 -22.07 -8.88
N TYR A 541 -3.84 -21.53 -8.10
CA TYR A 541 -5.23 -21.94 -8.01
C TYR A 541 -6.14 -20.73 -8.19
N PHE A 542 -7.28 -20.94 -8.82
CA PHE A 542 -8.35 -19.95 -8.93
C PHE A 542 -9.72 -20.60 -8.92
N SER A 543 -10.69 -19.84 -8.42
CA SER A 543 -12.10 -20.18 -8.49
C SER A 543 -12.98 -18.95 -8.56
N LEU A 544 -14.09 -19.12 -9.29
CA LEU A 544 -15.23 -18.22 -9.32
C LEU A 544 -16.36 -18.82 -8.49
N TRP A 545 -17.00 -17.97 -7.69
CA TRP A 545 -18.04 -18.34 -6.74
C TRP A 545 -19.24 -17.44 -6.90
N SER A 546 -20.40 -17.93 -6.49
CA SER A 546 -21.64 -17.16 -6.40
C SER A 546 -22.32 -17.40 -5.07
N LEU A 547 -23.01 -16.39 -4.56
CA LEU A 547 -23.85 -16.49 -3.37
C LEU A 547 -25.10 -15.63 -3.56
N THR A 548 -26.27 -16.17 -3.20
CA THR A 548 -27.53 -15.43 -3.23
C THR A 548 -28.04 -15.23 -1.81
N VAL A 549 -28.09 -13.98 -1.35
CA VAL A 549 -28.60 -13.60 -0.02
C VAL A 549 -29.65 -12.51 -0.21
N GLN A 550 -30.84 -12.72 0.36
CA GLN A 550 -31.92 -11.72 0.35
C GLN A 550 -32.23 -11.11 -1.04
N ARG A 551 -32.27 -11.94 -2.10
CA ARG A 551 -32.45 -11.55 -3.52
C ARG A 551 -31.28 -10.80 -4.17
N ARG A 552 -30.20 -10.52 -3.44
CA ARG A 552 -28.94 -10.01 -4.03
C ARG A 552 -28.09 -11.18 -4.51
N SER A 553 -27.57 -11.10 -5.72
CA SER A 553 -26.60 -12.04 -6.25
C SER A 553 -25.21 -11.46 -6.08
N CYS A 554 -24.32 -12.19 -5.42
CA CYS A 554 -22.92 -11.82 -5.24
C CYS A 554 -22.05 -12.80 -6.04
N GLN A 555 -20.97 -12.30 -6.62
CA GLN A 555 -19.88 -13.11 -7.17
C GLN A 555 -18.61 -12.90 -6.37
N ALA A 556 -17.77 -13.92 -6.32
CA ALA A 556 -16.45 -13.81 -5.73
C ALA A 556 -15.40 -14.55 -6.53
N THR A 557 -14.19 -14.01 -6.54
CA THR A 557 -13.01 -14.71 -7.05
C THR A 557 -12.06 -15.02 -5.91
N LEU A 558 -11.60 -16.27 -5.82
CA LEU A 558 -10.55 -16.70 -4.91
C LEU A 558 -9.35 -17.14 -5.74
N SER A 559 -8.17 -16.55 -5.51
CA SER A 559 -6.91 -16.95 -6.14
C SER A 559 -5.81 -17.19 -5.11
N LEU A 560 -5.01 -18.22 -5.33
CA LEU A 560 -3.80 -18.54 -4.56
C LEU A 560 -2.64 -18.67 -5.54
N ILE A 561 -1.56 -17.91 -5.33
CA ILE A 561 -0.41 -17.90 -6.22
C ILE A 561 0.85 -18.23 -5.43
N ALA A 562 1.49 -19.36 -5.73
CA ALA A 562 2.77 -19.72 -5.14
C ALA A 562 3.87 -18.77 -5.63
N HIS A 563 4.78 -18.40 -4.72
CA HIS A 563 5.96 -17.63 -5.08
C HIS A 563 6.91 -18.47 -5.96
N PRO A 564 7.52 -17.87 -7.01
CA PRO A 564 8.34 -18.62 -7.97
C PRO A 564 9.59 -19.25 -7.35
N ASP A 565 10.12 -18.65 -6.28
CA ASP A 565 11.36 -19.06 -5.65
C ASP A 565 11.15 -19.88 -4.36
N ARG A 566 9.88 -20.01 -3.91
CA ARG A 566 9.52 -20.70 -2.67
C ARG A 566 8.17 -21.38 -2.76
N SER A 567 8.17 -22.72 -2.72
CA SER A 567 6.96 -23.54 -2.82
C SER A 567 6.07 -23.52 -1.58
N ASP A 568 6.59 -23.02 -0.46
CA ASP A 568 5.91 -22.91 0.82
C ASP A 568 5.31 -21.52 1.07
N ARG A 569 5.34 -20.63 0.08
CA ARG A 569 4.80 -19.27 0.18
C ARG A 569 3.79 -18.99 -0.92
N PHE A 570 2.67 -18.39 -0.54
CA PHE A 570 1.58 -18.04 -1.43
C PHE A 570 1.11 -16.61 -1.20
N THR A 571 0.58 -15.99 -2.24
CA THR A 571 -0.27 -14.80 -2.12
C THR A 571 -1.71 -15.20 -2.39
N GLY A 572 -2.58 -14.98 -1.41
CA GLY A 572 -4.03 -15.18 -1.51
C GLY A 572 -4.74 -13.88 -1.85
N PHE A 573 -5.77 -13.97 -2.70
CA PHE A 573 -6.68 -12.87 -3.00
C PHE A 573 -8.11 -13.39 -3.04
N LEU A 574 -8.99 -12.73 -2.32
CA LEU A 574 -10.44 -12.88 -2.36
C LEU A 574 -11.01 -11.54 -2.81
N THR A 575 -11.88 -11.53 -3.80
CA THR A 575 -12.59 -10.31 -4.22
C THR A 575 -14.06 -10.67 -4.30
N VAL A 576 -14.91 -9.90 -3.63
CA VAL A 576 -16.37 -10.07 -3.64
C VAL A 576 -17.00 -8.87 -4.33
N ALA A 577 -17.97 -9.11 -5.20
CA ALA A 577 -18.73 -8.08 -5.88
C ALA A 577 -20.22 -8.39 -5.83
N SER A 578 -21.03 -7.36 -5.58
CA SER A 578 -22.48 -7.43 -5.74
C SER A 578 -22.82 -7.27 -7.23
N ILE A 579 -23.71 -8.12 -7.73
CA ILE A 579 -24.32 -7.95 -9.04
C ILE A 579 -25.67 -7.29 -8.80
N ASN A 580 -25.82 -6.04 -9.22
CA ASN A 580 -27.11 -5.38 -9.24
C ASN A 580 -27.89 -5.85 -10.49
N PRO A 581 -28.95 -6.66 -10.34
CA PRO A 581 -29.72 -7.15 -11.49
C PRO A 581 -30.46 -6.04 -12.24
N ASP A 582 -30.67 -4.86 -11.63
CA ASP A 582 -31.42 -3.75 -12.22
C ASP A 582 -30.55 -2.82 -13.10
N LEU A 583 -29.25 -3.10 -13.23
CA LEU A 583 -28.30 -2.37 -14.08
C LEU A 583 -27.85 -3.14 -15.33
N ALA A 584 -28.52 -4.24 -15.67
CA ALA A 584 -28.32 -5.04 -16.88
C ALA A 584 -29.54 -4.95 -17.79
#